data_AF-A0A418XEJ0-F1
#
_entry.id   AF-A0A418XEJ0-F1
#
_cell.length_a   1.000
_cell.length_b   1.000
_cell.length_c   1.000
_cell.angle_alpha   90.00
_cell.angle_beta   90.00
_cell.angle_gamma   90.00
#
_symmetry.space_group_name_H-M   'P 1'
#
loop_
_entity.id
_entity.type
_entity.pdbx_description
1 polymer ?
#
loop_
_entity_poly.entity_id
_entity_poly.type
_entity_poly.pdbx_seq_one_letter_code
_entity_poly.pdbx_strand_id
1 'polypeptide(L)'
;MTDLTLVVQGVKLKVCEMPGANESLSEALEHVPKNLHLAGRAKLLALSKKLADAGNLRMPEHFNKEAQLPNGSHFYAVKTNSTIRLRAYGWFSTKVKGTFIISHYAYKKGAKLDDRDTNRVIESWRRVENE
;
A
#
# COMPACT_ATOMS: atom_id res chain seq x y z
N MET A 1 -8.82 -16.90 8.78
CA MET A 1 -8.51 -16.74 7.33
C MET A 1 -8.90 -15.32 6.98
N THR A 2 -7.92 -14.41 6.92
CA THR A 2 -8.21 -12.99 6.65
C THR A 2 -8.80 -12.81 5.25
N ASP A 3 -9.99 -12.20 5.15
CA ASP A 3 -10.66 -11.88 3.88
C ASP A 3 -9.94 -10.73 3.15
N LEU A 4 -9.03 -11.08 2.24
CA LEU A 4 -8.34 -10.11 1.40
C LEU A 4 -9.22 -9.73 0.20
N THR A 5 -9.39 -8.43 -0.05
CA THR A 5 -10.14 -7.94 -1.22
C THR A 5 -9.19 -7.74 -2.39
N LEU A 6 -9.53 -8.28 -3.57
CA LEU A 6 -8.76 -8.09 -4.79
C LEU A 6 -8.94 -6.66 -5.31
N VAL A 7 -7.84 -5.92 -5.43
CA VAL A 7 -7.83 -4.56 -5.99
C VAL A 7 -7.58 -4.63 -7.50
N VAL A 8 -6.49 -5.30 -7.89
CA VAL A 8 -6.12 -5.52 -9.30
C VAL A 8 -5.43 -6.86 -9.44
N GLN A 9 -5.77 -7.58 -10.52
CA GLN A 9 -4.98 -8.72 -10.99
C GLN A 9 -4.17 -8.31 -12.23
N GLY A 10 -2.85 -8.46 -12.15
CA GLY A 10 -1.95 -8.19 -13.26
C GLY A 10 -1.28 -9.47 -13.76
N VAL A 11 -0.36 -9.30 -14.71
CA VAL A 11 0.35 -10.42 -15.35
C VAL A 11 1.33 -11.13 -14.41
N LYS A 12 1.97 -10.39 -13.48
CA LYS A 12 3.02 -10.93 -12.60
C LYS A 12 2.51 -11.27 -11.21
N LEU A 13 1.66 -10.43 -10.65
CA LEU A 13 1.12 -10.57 -9.31
C LEU A 13 -0.29 -9.98 -9.23
N LYS A 14 -0.98 -10.29 -8.13
CA LYS A 14 -2.21 -9.60 -7.73
C LYS A 14 -1.93 -8.62 -6.60
N VAL A 15 -2.63 -7.50 -6.62
CA VAL A 15 -2.66 -6.53 -5.54
C VAL A 15 -3.96 -6.73 -4.78
N CYS A 16 -3.85 -7.03 -3.50
CA CYS A 16 -4.98 -7.18 -2.59
C CYS A 16 -4.89 -6.13 -1.50
N GLU A 17 -6.01 -5.82 -0.87
CA GLU A 17 -6.08 -4.97 0.31
C GLU A 17 -6.73 -5.69 1.49
N MET A 18 -6.33 -5.30 2.69
CA MET A 18 -6.92 -5.81 3.92
C MET A 18 -8.30 -5.17 4.17
N PRO A 19 -9.18 -5.84 4.94
CA PRO A 19 -10.36 -5.21 5.49
C PRO A 19 -9.97 -3.93 6.26
N GLY A 20 -10.72 -2.83 6.07
CA GLY A 20 -10.38 -1.55 6.68
C GLY A 20 -9.46 -0.65 5.82
N ALA A 21 -8.92 -1.16 4.71
CA ALA A 21 -8.04 -0.36 3.87
C ALA A 21 -8.81 0.72 3.11
N ASN A 22 -10.01 0.43 2.59
CA ASN A 22 -10.82 1.41 1.86
C ASN A 22 -11.23 2.61 2.74
N GLU A 23 -11.52 2.34 4.02
CA GLU A 23 -11.82 3.35 5.03
C GLU A 23 -10.60 4.25 5.26
N SER A 24 -9.41 3.67 5.40
CA SER A 24 -8.17 4.46 5.52
C SER A 24 -7.85 5.30 4.27
N LEU A 25 -8.27 4.84 3.08
CA LEU A 25 -8.18 5.65 1.86
C LEU A 25 -9.11 6.85 1.91
N SER A 26 -10.33 6.66 2.41
CA SER A 26 -11.30 7.74 2.59
C SER A 26 -10.79 8.78 3.58
N GLU A 27 -10.27 8.36 4.75
CA GLU A 27 -9.63 9.24 5.74
C GLU A 27 -8.42 9.99 5.15
N ALA A 28 -7.57 9.30 4.38
CA ALA A 28 -6.41 9.93 3.74
C ALA A 28 -6.84 10.99 2.69
N LEU A 29 -7.94 10.75 1.98
CA LEU A 29 -8.48 11.68 1.00
C LEU A 29 -9.03 12.96 1.64
N GLU A 30 -9.51 12.95 2.88
CA GLU A 30 -9.96 14.17 3.57
C GLU A 30 -8.87 15.23 3.69
N HIS A 31 -7.60 14.81 3.67
CA HIS A 31 -6.43 15.70 3.68
C HIS A 31 -5.98 16.14 2.27
N VAL A 32 -6.57 15.59 1.21
CA VAL A 32 -6.30 15.96 -0.19
C VAL A 32 -7.33 17.00 -0.64
N PRO A 33 -6.95 18.02 -1.43
CA PRO A 33 -7.91 18.94 -2.03
C PRO A 33 -9.02 18.19 -2.78
N LYS A 34 -10.29 18.56 -2.55
CA LYS A 34 -11.48 17.82 -3.06
C LYS A 34 -11.45 17.61 -4.58
N ASN A 35 -10.98 18.61 -5.33
CA ASN A 35 -10.83 18.54 -6.79
C ASN A 35 -9.81 17.49 -7.26
N LEU A 36 -8.94 17.00 -6.37
CA LEU A 36 -7.92 15.99 -6.66
C LEU A 36 -8.28 14.60 -6.14
N HIS A 37 -9.44 14.41 -5.49
CA HIS A 37 -9.82 13.11 -4.91
C HIS A 37 -9.89 12.01 -5.96
N LEU A 38 -10.58 12.28 -7.07
CA LEU A 38 -10.71 11.34 -8.17
C LEU A 38 -9.34 11.04 -8.79
N ALA A 39 -8.51 12.07 -8.99
CA ALA A 39 -7.16 11.93 -9.51
C ALA A 39 -6.27 11.08 -8.57
N GLY A 40 -6.41 11.24 -7.25
CA GLY A 40 -5.69 10.45 -6.25
C GLY A 40 -6.06 8.97 -6.29
N ARG A 41 -7.35 8.65 -6.32
CA ARG A 41 -7.84 7.27 -6.46
C ARG A 41 -7.37 6.64 -7.77
N ALA A 42 -7.56 7.34 -8.88
CA ALA A 42 -7.13 6.87 -10.21
C ALA A 42 -5.61 6.64 -10.27
N LYS A 43 -4.81 7.51 -9.64
CA LYS A 43 -3.35 7.36 -9.60
C LYS A 43 -2.92 6.15 -8.78
N LEU A 44 -3.51 5.94 -7.61
CA LEU A 44 -3.24 4.74 -6.80
C LEU A 44 -3.59 3.47 -7.57
N LEU A 45 -4.76 3.42 -8.19
CA LEU A 45 -5.18 2.27 -9.01
C LEU A 45 -4.21 2.02 -10.17
N ALA A 46 -3.81 3.06 -10.89
CA ALA A 46 -2.86 2.95 -11.99
C ALA A 46 -1.48 2.44 -11.53
N LEU A 47 -1.01 2.89 -10.36
CA LEU A 47 0.25 2.41 -9.77
C LEU A 47 0.13 0.97 -9.28
N SER A 48 -0.97 0.59 -8.64
CA SER A 48 -1.25 -0.79 -8.25
C SER A 48 -1.32 -1.72 -9.45
N LYS A 49 -1.94 -1.28 -10.56
CA LYS A 49 -1.95 -2.04 -11.82
C LYS A 49 -0.55 -2.19 -12.41
N LYS A 50 0.26 -1.12 -12.44
CA LYS A 50 1.66 -1.22 -12.88
C LYS A 50 2.48 -2.17 -12.00
N LEU A 51 2.30 -2.13 -10.68
CA LEU A 51 2.93 -3.07 -9.76
C LEU A 51 2.48 -4.51 -10.04
N ALA A 52 1.19 -4.72 -10.30
CA ALA A 52 0.62 -6.02 -10.64
C ALA A 52 1.16 -6.59 -11.95
N ASP A 53 1.35 -5.73 -12.95
CA ASP A 53 1.81 -6.11 -14.28
C ASP A 53 3.34 -6.31 -14.34
N ALA A 54 4.12 -5.47 -13.66
CA ALA A 54 5.59 -5.48 -13.73
C ALA A 54 6.28 -6.18 -12.55
N GLY A 55 5.60 -6.37 -11.42
CA GLY A 55 6.16 -6.90 -10.19
C GLY A 55 7.00 -5.90 -9.38
N ASN A 56 7.25 -4.70 -9.93
CA ASN A 56 7.93 -3.61 -9.27
C ASN A 56 7.44 -2.25 -9.80
N LEU A 57 7.91 -1.19 -9.17
CA LEU A 57 7.73 0.19 -9.59
C LEU A 57 9.09 0.89 -9.53
N ARG A 58 9.28 1.94 -10.34
CA ARG A 58 10.57 2.67 -10.43
C ARG A 58 10.94 3.27 -9.07
N MET A 59 12.11 2.89 -8.57
CA MET A 59 12.75 3.48 -7.39
C MET A 59 13.54 4.73 -7.81
N PRO A 60 13.58 5.82 -7.01
CA PRO A 60 12.96 6.02 -5.70
C PRO A 60 11.59 6.72 -5.73
N GLU A 61 11.02 6.93 -6.93
CA GLU A 61 9.88 7.83 -7.13
C GLU A 61 8.54 7.26 -6.65
N HIS A 62 8.31 5.96 -6.82
CA HIS A 62 6.97 5.38 -6.63
C HIS A 62 6.90 4.18 -5.68
N PHE A 63 8.04 3.63 -5.28
CA PHE A 63 8.12 2.44 -4.45
C PHE A 63 9.45 2.48 -3.73
N ASN A 64 9.46 2.45 -2.40
CA ASN A 64 10.67 2.41 -1.58
C ASN A 64 10.49 1.35 -0.49
N LYS A 65 11.61 0.75 -0.07
CA LYS A 65 11.68 0.02 1.20
C LYS A 65 11.51 1.06 2.32
N GLU A 66 10.50 0.90 3.15
CA GLU A 66 10.24 1.85 4.24
C GLU A 66 10.92 1.37 5.53
N ALA A 67 10.57 0.20 6.04
CA ALA A 67 11.25 -0.44 7.17
C ALA A 67 11.15 -1.97 7.12
N GLN A 68 11.84 -2.62 8.06
CA GLN A 68 11.86 -4.08 8.17
C GLN A 68 10.62 -4.60 8.90
N LEU A 69 10.13 -5.74 8.43
CA LEU A 69 9.14 -6.58 9.09
C LEU A 69 9.85 -7.52 10.08
N PRO A 70 9.12 -8.10 11.06
CA PRO A 70 9.72 -8.94 12.11
C PRO A 70 10.50 -10.16 11.60
N ASN A 71 10.21 -10.65 10.39
CA ASN A 71 10.90 -11.77 9.75
C ASN A 71 12.16 -11.36 8.95
N GLY A 72 12.59 -10.09 9.04
CA GLY A 72 13.71 -9.54 8.25
C GLY A 72 13.37 -9.12 6.82
N SER A 73 12.13 -9.36 6.37
CA SER A 73 11.61 -8.82 5.10
C SER A 73 11.38 -7.31 5.21
N HIS A 74 11.01 -6.66 4.11
CA HIS A 74 10.67 -5.22 4.12
C HIS A 74 9.22 -5.01 3.74
N PHE A 75 8.62 -3.95 4.27
CA PHE A 75 7.41 -3.39 3.70
C PHE A 75 7.73 -2.16 2.85
N TYR A 76 6.79 -1.83 1.98
CA TYR A 76 6.91 -0.85 0.92
C TYR A 76 5.76 0.14 0.98
N ALA A 77 5.99 1.31 0.37
CA ALA A 77 4.95 2.28 0.11
C ALA A 77 4.81 2.53 -1.39
N VAL A 78 3.61 2.33 -1.94
CA VAL A 78 3.25 2.82 -3.27
C VAL A 78 2.91 4.30 -3.15
N LYS A 79 3.71 5.16 -3.80
CA LYS A 79 3.65 6.62 -3.63
C LYS A 79 3.03 7.30 -4.84
N THR A 80 2.01 8.12 -4.59
CA THR A 80 1.54 9.09 -5.57
C THR A 80 2.53 10.27 -5.71
N ASN A 81 2.14 11.32 -6.42
CA ASN A 81 2.99 12.50 -6.61
C ASN A 81 3.01 13.42 -5.36
N SER A 82 3.89 14.42 -5.38
CA SER A 82 4.05 15.41 -4.30
C SER A 82 2.82 16.31 -4.09
N THR A 83 1.92 16.40 -5.06
CA THR A 83 0.67 17.17 -4.95
C THR A 83 -0.40 16.41 -4.15
N ILE A 84 -0.56 15.12 -4.43
CA ILE A 84 -1.62 14.28 -3.83
C ILE A 84 -1.13 13.67 -2.50
N ARG A 85 0.15 13.30 -2.42
CA ARG A 85 0.82 12.82 -1.19
C ARG A 85 0.19 11.60 -0.53
N LEU A 86 -0.62 10.83 -1.27
CA LEU A 86 -1.15 9.55 -0.81
C LEU A 86 -0.08 8.46 -0.93
N ARG A 87 -0.09 7.56 0.05
CA ARG A 87 0.74 6.36 0.11
C ARG A 87 -0.14 5.15 0.39
N ALA A 88 0.10 4.04 -0.29
CA ALA A 88 -0.44 2.74 0.10
C ALA A 88 0.70 1.90 0.68
N TYR A 89 0.60 1.54 1.96
CA TYR A 89 1.62 0.72 2.62
C TYR A 89 1.27 -0.76 2.51
N GLY A 90 2.27 -1.58 2.21
CA GLY A 90 2.04 -3.00 1.98
C GLY A 90 3.31 -3.82 1.88
N TRP A 91 3.16 -5.13 1.73
CA TRP A 91 4.26 -6.08 1.62
C TRP A 91 3.98 -7.14 0.54
N PHE A 92 5.04 -7.81 0.09
CA PHE A 92 4.90 -9.01 -0.72
C PHE A 92 4.67 -10.21 0.21
N SER A 93 3.53 -10.86 0.05
CA SER A 93 3.14 -11.98 0.91
C SER A 93 3.97 -13.22 0.62
N THR A 94 4.39 -13.91 1.69
CA THR A 94 5.07 -15.21 1.57
C THR A 94 4.08 -16.37 1.63
N LYS A 95 2.97 -16.20 2.36
CA LYS A 95 1.87 -17.16 2.47
C LYS A 95 0.96 -17.15 1.24
N VAL A 96 0.54 -15.97 0.79
CA VAL A 96 -0.31 -15.80 -0.38
C VAL A 96 0.57 -15.53 -1.60
N LYS A 97 1.05 -16.60 -2.23
CA LYS A 97 1.98 -16.53 -3.37
C LYS A 97 1.52 -15.55 -4.45
N GLY A 98 2.47 -14.78 -4.99
CA GLY A 98 2.20 -13.84 -6.09
C GLY A 98 1.29 -12.69 -5.70
N THR A 99 1.31 -12.25 -4.43
CA THR A 99 0.41 -11.21 -3.92
C THR A 99 1.19 -10.09 -3.25
N PHE A 100 0.90 -8.86 -3.65
CA PHE A 100 1.22 -7.68 -2.85
C PHE A 100 -0.01 -7.29 -2.03
N ILE A 101 0.12 -7.22 -0.71
CA ILE A 101 -0.98 -6.92 0.20
C ILE A 101 -0.83 -5.50 0.72
N ILE A 102 -1.84 -4.67 0.48
CA ILE A 102 -1.98 -3.33 1.02
C ILE A 102 -2.60 -3.45 2.42
N SER A 103 -1.86 -3.00 3.43
CA SER A 103 -2.35 -2.87 4.81
C SER A 103 -3.37 -1.74 4.92
N HIS A 104 -2.98 -0.54 4.47
CA HIS A 104 -3.78 0.67 4.57
C HIS A 104 -3.22 1.77 3.68
N TYR A 105 -3.98 2.86 3.55
CA TYR A 105 -3.60 4.07 2.86
C TYR A 105 -3.40 5.21 3.87
N ALA A 106 -2.50 6.14 3.54
CA ALA A 106 -2.21 7.29 4.38
C ALA A 106 -1.89 8.54 3.56
N TYR A 107 -2.25 9.70 4.11
CA TYR A 107 -1.79 10.99 3.59
C TYR A 107 -0.49 11.40 4.27
N LYS A 108 0.55 11.66 3.47
CA LYS A 108 1.87 11.97 4.03
C LYS A 108 1.98 13.43 4.44
N LYS A 109 1.94 13.71 5.75
CA LYS A 109 2.11 15.07 6.32
C LYS A 109 3.57 15.53 6.47
N GLY A 110 4.48 14.64 6.89
CA GLY A 110 5.90 14.96 7.14
C GLY A 110 6.91 14.27 6.21
N ALA A 111 8.20 14.51 6.44
CA ALA A 111 9.28 13.87 5.68
C ALA A 111 9.60 12.44 6.17
N LYS A 112 9.57 12.23 7.49
CA LYS A 112 9.92 10.95 8.14
C LYS A 112 8.73 9.99 8.16
N LEU A 113 8.97 8.67 8.11
CA LEU A 113 7.97 7.63 8.32
C LEU A 113 7.26 7.81 9.68
N ASP A 114 5.95 7.56 9.75
CA ASP A 114 5.18 7.65 11.00
C ASP A 114 5.22 6.27 11.69
N ASP A 115 5.50 6.24 12.98
CA ASP A 115 5.57 4.98 13.75
C ASP A 115 4.21 4.27 13.77
N ARG A 116 3.10 5.00 13.68
CA ARG A 116 1.75 4.41 13.60
C ARG A 116 1.55 3.66 12.28
N ASP A 117 2.02 4.21 11.16
CA ASP A 117 1.97 3.51 9.87
C ASP A 117 2.79 2.21 9.96
N THR A 118 3.97 2.28 10.57
CA THR A 118 4.87 1.12 10.77
C THR A 118 4.22 0.04 11.62
N ASN A 119 3.70 0.39 12.78
CA ASN A 119 3.03 -0.54 13.69
C ASN A 119 1.81 -1.17 13.04
N ARG A 120 0.99 -0.37 12.33
CA ARG A 120 -0.19 -0.87 11.61
C ARG A 120 0.18 -1.89 10.53
N VAL A 121 1.23 -1.63 9.74
CA VAL A 121 1.71 -2.61 8.75
C VAL A 121 2.19 -3.90 9.43
N ILE A 122 2.93 -3.81 10.53
CA ILE A 122 3.45 -4.99 11.24
C ILE A 122 2.30 -5.83 11.82
N GLU A 123 1.29 -5.20 12.42
CA GLU A 123 0.11 -5.89 12.93
C GLU A 123 -0.69 -6.56 11.82
N SER A 124 -0.94 -5.82 10.72
CA SER A 124 -1.55 -6.34 9.50
C SER A 124 -0.80 -7.56 8.96
N TRP A 125 0.53 -7.46 8.88
CA TRP A 125 1.41 -8.52 8.42
C TRP A 125 1.30 -9.78 9.29
N ARG A 126 1.32 -9.62 10.63
CA ARG A 126 1.16 -10.76 11.57
C ARG A 126 -0.18 -11.48 11.35
N ARG A 127 -1.27 -10.75 11.15
CA ARG A 127 -2.60 -11.36 10.93
C ARG A 127 -2.65 -12.21 9.67
N VAL A 128 -1.91 -11.85 8.62
CA VAL A 128 -1.95 -12.61 7.36
C VAL A 128 -0.91 -13.73 7.34
N GLU A 129 0.32 -13.43 7.75
CA GLU A 129 1.46 -14.35 7.57
C GLU A 129 1.68 -15.30 8.75
N ASN A 130 1.22 -14.95 9.96
CA ASN A 130 1.40 -15.78 11.17
C ASN A 130 0.11 -16.49 11.63
N GLU A 131 -1.06 -16.17 11.07
CA GLU A 131 -2.21 -17.11 11.04
C GLU A 131 -1.88 -18.31 10.14
#